data_AF-A0A1E8Q8T9-F1
#
_entry.id   AF-A0A1E8Q8T9-F1
#
_cell.length_a   1.000
_cell.length_b   1.000
_cell.length_c   1.000
_cell.angle_alpha   90.00
_cell.angle_beta   90.00
_cell.angle_gamma   90.00
#
_symmetry.space_group_name_H-M   'P 1'
#
loop_
_entity.id
_entity.type
_entity.pdbx_description
1 polymer ?
#
loop_
_entity_poly.entity_id
_entity_poly.type
_entity_poly.pdbx_seq_one_letter_code
_entity_poly.pdbx_strand_id
1 'polypeptide(L)'
;MSAVALAAPAAAEVEDYLPNLQPKYVYLSSQQLMNLGHRACAIVGSGQSGAVAAIALEREAGLEAPVAFDIVKNAVLHLGC
;
A
#
# COMPACT_ATOMS: atom_id res chain seq x y z
N MET A 1 25.19 -13.78 -13.55
CA MET A 1 23.96 -13.78 -12.74
C MET A 1 23.75 -12.37 -12.22
N SER A 2 22.76 -11.63 -12.73
CA SER A 2 22.45 -10.28 -12.25
C SER A 2 21.80 -10.39 -10.87
N ALA A 3 22.46 -9.82 -9.86
CA ALA A 3 21.86 -9.64 -8.54
C ALA A 3 20.66 -8.71 -8.69
N VAL A 4 19.45 -9.25 -8.47
CA VAL A 4 18.29 -8.41 -8.20
C VAL A 4 18.58 -7.77 -6.85
N ALA A 5 19.07 -6.53 -6.87
CA ALA A 5 19.04 -5.69 -5.70
C ALA A 5 17.57 -5.59 -5.29
N LEU A 6 17.16 -6.41 -4.30
CA LEU A 6 16.03 -6.07 -3.48
C LEU A 6 16.41 -4.74 -2.86
N ALA A 7 15.96 -3.64 -3.47
CA ALA A 7 15.83 -2.39 -2.74
C ALA A 7 15.04 -2.78 -1.48
N ALA A 8 15.72 -2.76 -0.33
CA ALA A 8 14.99 -2.67 0.93
C ALA A 8 13.99 -1.54 0.71
N PRO A 9 12.70 -1.73 1.05
CA PRO A 9 11.79 -0.60 1.03
C PRO A 9 12.48 0.47 1.87
N ALA A 10 12.95 1.53 1.21
CA ALA A 10 13.76 2.55 1.82
C ALA A 10 13.00 3.02 3.05
N ALA A 11 13.66 3.09 4.19
CA ALA A 11 13.04 3.54 5.44
C ALA A 11 12.25 4.85 5.25
N ALA A 12 12.67 5.69 4.29
CA ALA A 12 11.98 6.91 3.86
C ALA A 12 10.57 6.72 3.27
N GLU A 13 10.28 5.60 2.63
CA GLU A 13 8.95 5.26 2.07
C GLU A 13 7.93 4.99 3.20
N VAL A 14 8.45 4.53 4.35
CA VAL A 14 7.71 4.21 5.56
C VAL A 14 7.41 5.45 6.39
N GLU A 15 8.26 6.47 6.29
CA GLU A 15 8.24 7.67 7.13
C GLU A 15 6.98 8.51 6.96
N ASP A 16 6.34 8.50 5.79
CA ASP A 16 5.07 9.21 5.58
C ASP A 16 3.87 8.27 5.38
N TYR A 17 4.06 7.05 4.87
CA TYR A 17 2.94 6.14 4.62
C TYR A 17 2.22 5.71 5.89
N LEU A 18 2.97 5.20 6.88
CA LEU A 18 2.39 4.67 8.11
C LEU A 18 1.83 5.75 9.03
N PRO A 19 2.49 6.89 9.25
CA PRO A 19 1.96 7.96 10.10
C PRO A 19 0.67 8.58 9.58
N ASN A 20 0.43 8.56 8.26
CA ASN A 20 -0.82 9.04 7.67
C ASN A 20 -2.01 8.08 7.85
N LEU A 21 -1.74 6.79 8.08
CA LEU A 21 -2.76 5.73 8.08
C LEU A 21 -3.02 5.14 9.47
N GLN A 22 -1.99 4.88 10.28
CA GLN A 22 -2.14 4.30 11.63
C GLN A 22 -3.09 5.07 12.57
N PRO A 23 -3.06 6.42 12.66
CA PRO A 23 -3.97 7.12 13.55
C PRO A 23 -5.43 7.09 13.07
N LYS A 24 -5.68 6.86 11.77
CA LYS A 24 -7.03 6.76 11.19
C LYS A 24 -7.59 5.34 11.26
N TYR A 25 -6.71 4.35 11.06
CA TYR A 25 -7.06 2.94 10.92
C TYR A 25 -6.43 2.12 12.04
N VAL A 26 -6.72 2.50 13.29
CA VAL A 26 -6.17 1.88 14.51
C VAL A 26 -6.45 0.38 14.65
N TYR A 27 -7.44 -0.14 13.92
CA TYR A 27 -7.77 -1.56 13.85
C TYR A 27 -6.85 -2.35 12.90
N LEU A 28 -6.05 -1.66 12.08
CA LEU A 28 -5.03 -2.25 11.21
C LEU A 28 -3.66 -2.07 11.86
N SER A 29 -2.93 -3.17 12.01
CA SER A 29 -1.52 -3.11 12.43
C SER A 29 -0.66 -2.43 11.36
N SER A 30 0.47 -1.86 11.78
CA SER A 30 1.44 -1.26 10.86
C SER A 30 1.91 -2.26 9.80
N GLN A 31 2.05 -3.54 10.16
CA GLN A 31 2.41 -4.60 9.22
C GLN A 31 1.28 -4.92 8.22
N GLN A 32 0.02 -4.90 8.65
CA GLN A 32 -1.11 -5.04 7.73
C GLN A 32 -1.16 -3.87 6.75
N LEU A 33 -1.03 -2.63 7.23
CA LEU A 33 -0.99 -1.45 6.36
C LEU A 33 0.12 -1.58 5.32
N MET A 34 1.32 -1.98 5.71
CA MET A 34 2.42 -2.18 4.76
C MET A 34 2.15 -3.26 3.72
N ASN A 35 1.60 -4.41 4.14
CA ASN A 35 1.23 -5.46 3.20
C ASN A 35 0.17 -4.99 2.20
N LEU A 36 -0.81 -4.20 2.65
CA LEU A 36 -1.84 -3.64 1.79
C LEU A 36 -1.27 -2.60 0.82
N GLY A 37 -0.36 -1.74 1.28
CA GLY A 37 0.34 -0.76 0.45
C GLY A 37 1.20 -1.41 -0.63
N HIS A 38 2.01 -2.40 -0.28
CA HIS A 38 2.80 -3.16 -1.25
C HIS A 38 1.91 -3.91 -2.26
N ARG A 39 0.78 -4.46 -1.81
CA ARG A 39 -0.17 -5.12 -2.72
C ARG A 39 -0.81 -4.13 -3.68
N ALA A 40 -1.16 -2.93 -3.22
CA ALA A 40 -1.62 -1.85 -4.08
C ALA A 40 -0.57 -1.49 -5.13
N CYS A 41 0.70 -1.33 -4.74
CA CYS A 41 1.79 -1.06 -5.67
C CYS A 41 1.98 -2.19 -6.70
N ALA A 42 1.90 -3.45 -6.29
CA ALA A 42 2.03 -4.57 -7.22
C ALA A 42 0.92 -4.56 -8.30
N ILE A 43 -0.31 -4.21 -7.90
CA ILE A 43 -1.45 -4.09 -8.82
C ILE A 43 -1.23 -2.89 -9.76
N VAL A 44 -0.91 -1.72 -9.23
CA VAL A 44 -0.68 -0.51 -10.03
C VAL A 44 0.50 -0.69 -10.99
N GLY A 45 1.61 -1.26 -10.50
CA GLY A 45 2.81 -1.55 -11.30
C GLY A 45 2.60 -2.58 -12.40
N SER A 46 1.52 -3.37 -12.34
CA SER A 46 1.10 -4.26 -13.44
C SER A 46 0.34 -3.54 -14.58
N GLY A 47 0.17 -2.21 -14.47
CA GLY A 47 -0.55 -1.39 -15.44
C GLY A 47 -2.05 -1.24 -15.12
N GLN A 48 -2.50 -1.71 -13.96
CA GLN A 48 -3.89 -1.53 -13.51
C GLN A 48 -4.07 -0.19 -12.80
N SER A 49 -5.31 0.31 -12.75
CA SER A 49 -5.62 1.59 -12.09
C SER A 49 -5.68 1.44 -10.57
N GLY A 50 -5.47 2.54 -9.85
CA GLY A 50 -5.65 2.57 -8.39
C GLY A 50 -7.06 2.18 -7.93
N ALA A 51 -8.09 2.41 -8.76
CA ALA A 51 -9.45 1.94 -8.47
C ALA A 51 -9.55 0.40 -8.47
N VAL A 52 -8.85 -0.27 -9.39
CA VAL A 52 -8.77 -1.74 -9.40
C VAL A 52 -8.01 -2.25 -8.17
N ALA A 53 -6.92 -1.58 -7.78
CA ALA A 53 -6.21 -1.90 -6.55
C ALA A 53 -7.10 -1.76 -5.31
N ALA A 54 -7.91 -0.70 -5.21
CA ALA A 54 -8.83 -0.49 -4.10
C ALA A 54 -9.87 -1.60 -4.01
N ILE A 55 -10.52 -1.96 -5.13
CA ILE A 55 -11.50 -3.06 -5.20
C ILE A 55 -10.85 -4.39 -4.79
N ALA A 56 -9.59 -4.63 -5.17
CA ALA A 56 -8.88 -5.83 -4.74
C ALA A 56 -8.65 -5.84 -3.22
N LEU A 57 -8.23 -4.73 -2.62
CA LEU A 57 -8.04 -4.63 -1.17
C LEU A 57 -9.36 -4.76 -0.39
N GLU A 58 -10.46 -4.18 -0.89
CA GLU A 58 -11.79 -4.36 -0.31
C GLU A 58 -12.15 -5.84 -0.23
N ARG A 59 -11.97 -6.58 -1.33
CA ARG A 59 -12.32 -8.01 -1.43
C ARG A 59 -11.39 -8.92 -0.65
N GLU A 60 -10.08 -8.68 -0.71
CA GLU A 60 -9.07 -9.56 -0.13
C GLU A 60 -8.86 -9.34 1.36
N ALA A 61 -8.96 -8.09 1.81
CA ALA A 61 -8.70 -7.72 3.20
C ALA A 61 -9.98 -7.31 3.96
N GLY A 62 -11.15 -7.35 3.32
CA GLY A 62 -12.43 -7.00 3.95
C GLY A 62 -12.51 -5.52 4.36
N LEU A 63 -11.77 -4.66 3.65
CA LEU A 63 -11.73 -3.23 3.95
C LEU A 63 -12.95 -2.53 3.39
N GLU A 64 -13.40 -1.49 4.10
CA GLU A 64 -14.37 -0.56 3.56
C GLU A 64 -13.74 0.22 2.39
N ALA A 65 -14.53 0.50 1.36
CA ALA A 65 -14.09 1.26 0.19
C ALA A 65 -13.27 2.54 0.52
N PRO A 66 -13.71 3.45 1.42
CA PRO A 66 -12.92 4.65 1.73
C PRO A 66 -11.53 4.33 2.32
N VAL A 67 -11.41 3.22 3.06
CA VAL A 67 -10.14 2.77 3.65
C VAL A 67 -9.21 2.26 2.55
N ALA A 68 -9.73 1.41 1.66
CA ALA A 68 -8.97 0.84 0.56
C ALA A 68 -8.44 1.94 -0.37
N PHE A 69 -9.27 2.94 -0.71
CA PHE A 69 -8.85 4.07 -1.53
C PHE A 69 -7.79 4.94 -0.83
N ASP A 70 -7.91 5.23 0.47
CA ASP A 70 -6.89 6.01 1.18
C ASP A 70 -5.56 5.24 1.22
N ILE A 71 -5.59 3.93 1.46
CA ILE A 71 -4.40 3.06 1.42
C ILE A 71 -3.71 3.09 0.05
N VAL A 72 -4.47 2.88 -1.04
CA VAL A 72 -3.91 2.89 -2.40
C VAL A 72 -3.33 4.26 -2.74
N LYS A 73 -4.03 5.34 -2.41
CA LYS A 73 -3.57 6.70 -2.64
C LYS A 73 -2.25 6.97 -1.90
N ASN A 74 -2.19 6.65 -0.61
CA ASN A 74 -0.97 6.84 0.17
C ASN A 74 0.16 5.92 -0.31
N ALA A 75 -0.16 4.71 -0.77
CA ALA A 75 0.83 3.79 -1.34
C ALA A 75 1.47 4.37 -2.61
N VAL A 76 0.67 4.86 -3.54
CA VAL A 76 1.18 5.49 -4.78
C VAL A 76 1.97 6.76 -4.48
N LEU A 77 1.56 7.56 -3.49
CA LEU A 77 2.25 8.81 -3.16
C LEU A 77 3.56 8.62 -2.38
N HIS A 78 3.63 7.61 -1.51
CA HIS A 78 4.72 7.48 -0.53
C HIS A 78 5.57 6.21 -0.69
N LEU A 79 5.03 5.13 -1.28
CA LEU A 79 5.74 3.86 -1.47
C LEU A 79 6.36 3.72 -2.88
N GLY A 80 6.17 4.70 -3.76
CA GLY A 80 6.83 4.72 -5.08
C GLY A 80 6.34 3.62 -6.02
N CYS A 81 5.03 3.35 -6.02
CA CYS A 81 4.40 2.76 -7.20
C CYS A 81 4.34 3.81 -8.35
#